data_AF-A0A645H457-F1
#
_entry.id   AF-A0A645H457-F1
#
_cell.length_a   1.000
_cell.length_b   1.000
_cell.length_c   1.000
_cell.angle_alpha   90.00
_cell.angle_beta   90.00
_cell.angle_gamma   90.00
#
_symmetry.space_group_name_H-M   'P 1'
#
loop_
_entity.id
_entity.type
_entity.pdbx_description
1 polymer ?
#
loop_
_entity_poly.entity_id
_entity_poly.type
_entity_poly.pdbx_seq_one_letter_code
_entity_poly.pdbx_strand_id
1 'polypeptide(L)' 'MVTHILGLNAAGETTLELPKIGGGKKLVYTGKALPLTALTQIDDPALLDILERHQGVWSQEAEQYILSHAEEI' A
#
# COMPACT_ATOMS: atom_id res chain seq x y z
N MET A 1 -8.71 -9.25 -2.52
CA MET A 1 -8.10 -8.63 -1.32
C MET A 1 -6.85 -7.85 -1.73
N VAL A 2 -6.67 -6.62 -1.24
CA VAL A 2 -5.40 -5.87 -1.42
C VAL A 2 -4.33 -6.57 -0.59
N THR A 3 -3.12 -6.69 -1.15
CA THR A 3 -1.96 -7.30 -0.46
C THR A 3 -0.75 -6.38 -0.43
N HIS A 4 -0.69 -5.43 -1.35
CA HIS A 4 0.36 -4.42 -1.41
C HIS A 4 -0.24 -3.07 -1.77
N ILE A 5 0.39 -2.00 -1.31
CA ILE A 5 0.16 -0.62 -1.73
C ILE A 5 1.46 -0.07 -2.33
N LEU A 6 1.33 0.85 -3.28
CA LEU A 6 2.46 1.55 -3.91
C LEU A 6 2.02 2.86 -4.55
N GLY A 7 2.97 3.71 -4.90
CA GLY A 7 2.76 4.94 -5.64
C GLY A 7 3.00 4.79 -7.14
N LEU A 8 2.63 5.79 -7.92
CA LEU A 8 2.91 5.79 -9.37
C LEU A 8 4.42 5.72 -9.66
N ASN A 9 5.23 6.33 -8.79
CA ASN A 9 6.69 6.28 -8.84
C ASN A 9 7.27 4.86 -8.78
N ALA A 10 6.58 3.90 -8.14
CA ALA A 10 7.03 2.50 -8.03
C ALA A 10 6.29 1.54 -9.00
N ALA A 11 5.25 2.00 -9.68
CA ALA A 11 4.38 1.14 -10.48
C ALA A 11 5.08 0.52 -11.70
N GLY A 12 5.95 1.28 -12.37
CA GLY A 12 6.69 0.81 -13.55
C GLY A 12 7.62 -0.35 -13.23
N GLU A 13 8.50 -0.17 -12.24
CA GLU A 13 9.42 -1.23 -11.78
C GLU A 13 8.68 -2.44 -11.23
N THR A 14 7.64 -2.21 -10.40
CA THR A 14 6.79 -3.29 -9.86
C THR A 14 6.15 -4.12 -10.97
N THR A 15 5.75 -3.48 -12.09
CA THR A 15 5.14 -4.18 -13.23
C THR A 15 6.17 -5.05 -13.96
N LEU A 16 7.40 -4.55 -14.15
CA LEU A 16 8.49 -5.30 -14.76
C LEU A 16 8.88 -6.52 -13.92
N GLU A 17 8.90 -6.36 -12.60
CA GLU A 17 9.31 -7.40 -11.65
C GLU A 17 8.15 -8.29 -11.16
N LEU A 18 6.94 -8.10 -11.69
CA LEU A 18 5.72 -8.78 -11.23
C LEU A 18 5.83 -10.31 -11.10
N PRO A 19 6.51 -11.05 -12.01
CA PRO A 19 6.68 -12.50 -11.86
C PRO A 19 7.45 -12.93 -10.61
N LYS A 20 8.28 -12.05 -10.05
CA LYS A 20 9.07 -12.30 -8.82
C LYS A 20 8.36 -11.79 -7.56
N ILE A 21 7.41 -10.87 -7.72
CA ILE A 21 6.69 -10.23 -6.62
C ILE A 21 5.38 -10.98 -6.36
N GLY A 22 5.38 -11.79 -5.30
CA GLY A 22 4.20 -12.52 -4.84
C GLY A 22 3.02 -11.63 -4.40
N GLY A 23 2.02 -12.27 -3.80
CA GLY A 23 0.81 -11.60 -3.34
C GLY A 23 -0.26 -11.42 -4.43
N GLY A 24 -1.42 -10.94 -4.01
CA GLY A 24 -2.59 -10.74 -4.85
C GLY A 24 -2.62 -9.33 -5.45
N LYS A 25 -3.68 -8.58 -5.13
CA LYS A 25 -3.91 -7.23 -5.69
C LYS A 25 -2.90 -6.23 -5.12
N LYS A 26 -2.29 -5.43 -6.00
CA LYS A 26 -1.36 -4.34 -5.70
C LYS A 26 -2.07 -3.02 -6.04
N LEU A 27 -2.31 -2.16 -5.05
CA LEU A 27 -3.10 -0.94 -5.19
C LEU A 27 -2.19 0.28 -5.39
N VAL A 28 -2.31 0.94 -6.55
CA VAL A 28 -1.48 2.09 -6.91
C VAL A 28 -2.19 3.40 -6.56
N TYR A 29 -1.57 4.23 -5.72
CA TYR A 29 -1.96 5.61 -5.44
C TYR A 29 -1.25 6.56 -6.40
N THR A 30 -1.96 7.08 -7.39
CA THR A 30 -1.32 7.76 -8.52
C THR A 30 -0.68 9.10 -8.19
N GLY A 31 -1.17 9.79 -7.15
CA GLY A 31 -0.63 11.07 -6.68
C GLY A 31 0.21 10.98 -5.41
N LYS A 32 0.57 9.76 -4.96
CA LYS A 32 1.35 9.56 -3.73
C LYS A 32 2.67 8.86 -4.01
N ALA A 33 3.73 9.31 -3.37
CA ALA A 33 5.06 8.73 -3.44
C ALA A 33 5.16 7.62 -2.39
N LEU A 34 4.97 6.37 -2.83
CA LEU A 34 5.00 5.21 -1.95
C LEU A 34 5.82 4.09 -2.58
N PRO A 35 6.78 3.49 -1.85
CA PRO A 35 7.43 2.28 -2.31
C PRO A 35 6.43 1.12 -2.37
N LEU A 36 6.77 0.06 -3.11
CA LEU A 36 6.03 -1.19 -3.05
C LEU A 36 6.09 -1.77 -1.64
N THR A 37 4.95 -1.77 -0.95
CA THR A 37 4.85 -2.18 0.45
C THR A 37 3.80 -3.26 0.60
N ALA A 38 4.18 -4.44 1.09
CA ALA A 38 3.22 -5.46 1.49
C ALA A 38 2.47 -5.02 2.75
N LEU A 39 1.17 -5.30 2.85
CA LEU A 39 0.40 -4.94 4.05
C LEU A 39 0.97 -5.57 5.33
N THR A 40 1.59 -6.74 5.22
CA THR A 40 2.24 -7.46 6.31
C THR A 40 3.59 -6.86 6.73
N GLN A 41 4.12 -5.90 5.98
CA GLN A 41 5.40 -5.24 6.22
C GLN A 41 5.23 -3.76 6.61
N ILE A 42 3.99 -3.30 6.84
CA ILE A 42 3.73 -1.95 7.32
C ILE A 42 4.26 -1.83 8.76
N ASP A 43 5.02 -0.78 9.02
CA ASP A 43 5.61 -0.45 10.32
C ASP A 43 5.07 0.85 10.93
N ASP A 44 4.28 1.63 10.17
CA ASP A 44 3.56 2.81 10.67
C ASP A 44 2.57 2.40 11.78
N PRO A 45 2.77 2.86 13.03
CA PRO A 45 1.93 2.45 14.16
C PRO A 45 0.45 2.82 14.01
N ALA A 46 0.14 3.97 13.40
CA ALA A 46 -1.24 4.41 13.21
C ALA A 46 -1.93 3.60 12.11
N LEU A 47 -1.21 3.28 11.03
CA LEU A 47 -1.73 2.41 9.98
C LEU A 47 -1.90 0.97 10.46
N LEU A 48 -1.00 0.47 11.32
CA LEU A 48 -1.13 -0.85 11.95
C LEU A 48 -2.38 -0.94 12.83
N ASP A 49 -2.65 0.05 13.68
CA ASP A 49 -3.88 0.08 14.51
C ASP A 49 -5.15 0.02 13.63
N ILE A 50 -5.17 0.78 12.53
CA ILE A 50 -6.27 0.72 11.56
C ILE A 50 -6.38 -0.69 10.97
N LEU A 51 -5.29 -1.28 10.51
CA LEU A 51 -5.30 -2.63 9.94
C LEU A 51 -5.80 -3.67 10.95
N GLU A 52 -5.38 -3.60 12.21
CA GLU A 52 -5.84 -4.51 13.27
C GLU A 52 -7.36 -4.42 13.48
N ARG A 53 -7.92 -3.20 13.52
CA ARG A 53 -9.38 -2.98 13.61
C ARG A 53 -10.15 -3.56 12.44
N HIS A 54 -9.51 -3.68 11.27
CA HIS A 54 -10.08 -4.26 10.05
C HIS A 54 -9.54 -5.66 9.72
N GLN A 55 -9.01 -6.39 10.71
CA GLN A 55 -8.52 -7.78 10.58
C GLN A 55 -7.44 -7.97 9.49
N GLY A 56 -6.57 -6.99 9.34
CA GLY A 56 -5.50 -6.96 8.33
C GLY A 56 -5.98 -6.69 6.90
N VAL A 57 -7.28 -6.42 6.69
CA VAL A 57 -7.84 -6.11 5.39
C VAL A 57 -7.72 -4.61 5.11
N TRP A 58 -7.28 -4.27 3.89
CA TRP A 58 -7.26 -2.87 3.45
C TRP A 58 -8.67 -2.27 3.44
N SER A 59 -8.88 -1.28 4.30
CA SER A 59 -10.17 -0.63 4.54
C SER A 59 -10.20 0.80 3.99
N GLN A 60 -11.39 1.40 3.96
CA GLN A 60 -11.55 2.82 3.59
C GLN A 60 -10.78 3.74 4.55
N GLU A 61 -10.69 3.37 5.83
CA GLU A 61 -9.95 4.14 6.84
C GLU A 61 -8.44 4.12 6.58
N ALA A 62 -7.89 2.95 6.22
CA ALA A 62 -6.48 2.82 5.84
C ALA A 62 -6.16 3.66 4.59
N GLU A 63 -7.07 3.65 3.62
CA GLU A 63 -6.96 4.48 2.42
C GLU A 63 -6.99 5.98 2.73
N GLN A 64 -7.91 6.45 3.58
CA GLN A 64 -7.96 7.87 3.99
C GLN A 64 -6.70 8.29 4.75
N TYR A 65 -6.16 7.41 5.59
CA TYR A 65 -4.90 7.66 6.28
C TYR A 65 -3.74 7.87 5.29
N ILE A 66 -3.56 6.96 4.33
CA ILE A 66 -2.54 7.10 3.29
C ILE A 66 -2.75 8.38 2.46
N LEU A 67 -3.97 8.69 2.05
CA LEU A 67 -4.25 9.88 1.25
C LEU A 67 -3.91 11.18 1.99
N SER A 68 -3.99 11.18 3.32
CA SER A 68 -3.69 12.36 4.15
C SER A 68 -2.23 12.45 4.61
N HIS A 69 -1.51 11.33 4.73
CA HIS A 69 -0.16 11.29 5.33
C HIS A 69 0.96 10.97 4.35
N ALA A 70 0.67 10.28 3.24
CA ALA A 70 1.69 9.95 2.25
C ALA A 70 2.13 11.20 1.48
N GLU A 71 3.43 11.27 1.21
CA GLU A 71 4.07 12.28 0.38
C GLU A 71 3.41 12.34 -1.00
N GLU A 72 3.25 13.54 -1.57
CA GLU A 72 2.73 13.74 -2.92
C GLU A 72 3.83 13.58 -3.98
N ILE A 73 3.44 13.24 -5.22
CA ILE A 73 4.34 13.25 -6.40
C ILE A 73 4.09 14.50 -7.24
#